data_AF-A0A7V9MQD3-F1
#
_entry.id   AF-A0A7V9MQD3-F1
#
_cell.length_a   1.000
_cell.length_b   1.000
_cell.length_c   1.000
_cell.angle_alpha   90.00
_cell.angle_beta   90.00
_cell.angle_gamma   90.00
#
_symmetry.space_group_name_H-M   'P 1'
#
loop_
_entity.id
_entity.type
_entity.pdbx_description
1 polymer ?
#
loop_
_entity_poly.entity_id
_entity_poly.type
_entity_poly.pdbx_seq_one_letter_code
_entity_poly.pdbx_strand_id
1 'polypeptide(L)'
;MGSVFSARRLRSAWQEVRWPCLTFVASRLTIILVMLTSRQIMARGPFVQISGQMEHGGTLLDLLTQWDGVWYRMVAQHGYGSPSVPLAPAFFPFYPVLIRIVAFFIRDYQVASLVVSNCCLLVAAVVFDRLLWLDYKETTRRRALMFLMFNPVSFFFPAPTPSQPSSCSRSAPFWRRGSVDGF
;
A
#
# COMPACT_ATOMS: atom_id res chain seq x y z
N MET A 1 4.64 -48.23 2.34
CA MET A 1 3.33 -47.82 1.78
C MET A 1 2.93 -46.35 2.08
N GLY A 2 3.85 -45.46 2.51
CA GLY A 2 3.52 -44.06 2.87
C GLY A 2 3.92 -42.95 1.88
N SER A 3 4.72 -43.24 0.85
CA SER A 3 5.26 -42.21 -0.06
C SER A 3 4.30 -41.78 -1.19
N VAL A 4 3.38 -42.66 -1.60
CA VAL A 4 2.48 -42.42 -2.75
C VAL A 4 1.33 -41.46 -2.40
N PHE A 5 0.82 -41.51 -1.16
CA PHE A 5 -0.21 -40.58 -0.68
C PHE A 5 0.31 -39.16 -0.50
N SER A 6 1.56 -38.99 -0.05
CA SER A 6 2.21 -37.68 0.09
C SER A 6 2.38 -36.98 -1.27
N ALA A 7 2.89 -37.71 -2.28
CA ALA A 7 3.15 -37.15 -3.60
C ALA A 7 1.88 -36.75 -4.38
N ARG A 8 0.73 -37.41 -4.13
CA ARG A 8 -0.57 -37.01 -4.70
C ARG A 8 -1.13 -35.76 -4.02
N ARG A 9 -1.02 -35.65 -2.69
CA ARG A 9 -1.51 -34.50 -1.92
C ARG A 9 -0.69 -33.25 -2.18
N LEU A 10 0.64 -33.38 -2.32
CA LEU A 10 1.50 -32.29 -2.76
C LEU A 10 1.14 -31.85 -4.17
N ARG A 11 0.92 -32.79 -5.11
CA ARG A 11 0.54 -32.45 -6.49
C ARG A 11 -0.80 -31.74 -6.57
N SER A 12 -1.81 -32.16 -5.80
CA SER A 12 -3.11 -31.48 -5.78
C SER A 12 -3.01 -30.09 -5.16
N ALA A 13 -2.29 -29.95 -4.04
CA ALA A 13 -2.05 -28.65 -3.41
C ALA A 13 -1.27 -27.70 -4.34
N TRP A 14 -0.28 -28.21 -5.07
CA TRP A 14 0.48 -27.42 -6.05
C TRP A 14 -0.36 -27.01 -7.26
N GLN A 15 -1.30 -27.87 -7.69
CA GLN A 15 -2.25 -27.54 -8.76
C GLN A 15 -3.31 -26.52 -8.34
N GLU A 16 -3.62 -26.41 -7.06
CA GLU A 16 -4.51 -25.38 -6.51
C GLU A 16 -3.78 -24.04 -6.40
N VAL A 17 -2.54 -24.03 -5.88
CA VAL A 17 -1.78 -22.80 -5.63
C VAL A 17 -1.12 -22.22 -6.90
N ARG A 18 -0.95 -23.02 -7.97
CA ARG A 18 -0.36 -22.53 -9.23
C ARG A 18 -1.13 -21.35 -9.82
N TRP A 19 -2.46 -21.35 -9.75
CA TRP A 19 -3.27 -20.29 -10.36
C TRP A 19 -3.11 -18.95 -9.64
N PRO A 20 -3.24 -18.89 -8.29
CA PRO A 20 -2.86 -17.72 -7.52
C PRO A 20 -1.45 -17.22 -7.82
N CYS A 21 -0.44 -18.10 -7.83
CA CYS A 21 0.93 -17.70 -8.13
C CYS A 21 1.10 -17.14 -9.56
N LEU A 22 0.50 -17.78 -10.57
CA LEU A 22 0.57 -17.30 -11.95
C LEU A 22 -0.12 -15.94 -12.13
N THR A 23 -1.32 -15.77 -11.54
CA THR A 23 -2.05 -14.50 -11.59
C THR A 23 -1.31 -13.38 -10.85
N PHE A 24 -0.65 -13.70 -9.74
CA PHE A 24 0.22 -12.77 -9.02
C PHE A 24 1.44 -12.36 -9.87
N VAL A 25 2.14 -13.30 -10.48
CA VAL A 25 3.28 -12.99 -11.36
C VAL A 25 2.83 -12.15 -12.55
N ALA A 26 1.71 -12.52 -13.19
CA ALA A 26 1.15 -11.78 -14.31
C ALA A 26 0.79 -10.33 -13.91
N SER A 27 0.13 -10.12 -12.76
CA SER A 27 -0.20 -8.78 -12.30
C SER A 27 1.05 -7.94 -12.01
N ARG A 28 2.11 -8.54 -11.45
CA ARG A 28 3.38 -7.84 -11.23
C ARG A 28 4.10 -7.49 -12.52
N LEU A 29 4.10 -8.38 -13.51
CA LEU A 29 4.64 -8.07 -14.84
C LEU A 29 3.86 -6.93 -15.49
N THR A 30 2.53 -6.91 -15.35
CA THR A 30 1.70 -5.81 -15.84
C THR A 30 2.04 -4.49 -15.13
N ILE A 31 2.18 -4.48 -13.80
CA ILE A 31 2.56 -3.27 -13.05
C ILE A 31 3.95 -2.78 -13.47
N ILE A 32 4.93 -3.69 -13.57
CA ILE A 32 6.29 -3.33 -14.02
C ILE A 32 6.24 -2.76 -15.44
N LEU A 33 5.49 -3.38 -16.35
CA LEU A 33 5.33 -2.89 -17.72
C LEU A 33 4.70 -1.49 -17.75
N VAL A 34 3.61 -1.28 -17.00
CA VAL A 34 2.95 0.03 -16.87
C VAL A 34 3.89 1.07 -16.27
N MET A 35 4.72 0.70 -15.29
CA MET A 35 5.72 1.60 -14.72
C MET A 35 6.82 1.95 -15.73
N LEU A 36 7.30 0.98 -16.50
CA LEU A 36 8.31 1.21 -17.54
C LEU A 36 7.79 2.13 -18.64
N THR A 37 6.54 1.95 -19.07
CA THR A 37 5.91 2.83 -20.07
C THR A 37 5.56 4.19 -19.49
N SER A 38 5.05 4.27 -18.26
CA SER A 38 4.78 5.52 -17.56
C SER A 38 6.04 6.39 -17.43
N ARG A 39 7.20 5.78 -17.16
CA ARG A 39 8.51 6.47 -17.13
C ARG A 39 8.89 7.17 -18.43
N GLN A 40 8.35 6.76 -19.57
CA GLN A 40 8.62 7.38 -20.86
C GLN A 40 7.72 8.59 -21.13
N ILE A 41 6.57 8.67 -20.46
CA ILE A 41 5.52 9.66 -20.74
C ILE A 41 5.59 10.82 -19.73
N MET A 42 5.89 10.53 -18.46
CA MET A 42 5.84 11.52 -17.39
C MET A 42 7.26 11.97 -16.99
N ALA A 43 7.55 13.26 -17.15
CA ALA A 43 8.75 13.87 -16.62
C ALA A 43 8.78 13.70 -15.09
N ARG A 44 9.93 13.30 -14.54
CA ARG A 44 10.10 13.07 -13.10
C ARG A 44 9.68 14.33 -12.34
N GLY A 45 8.72 14.18 -11.41
CA GLY A 45 8.38 15.25 -10.49
C GLY A 45 9.59 15.64 -9.62
N PRO A 46 9.67 16.89 -9.13
CA PRO A 46 10.75 17.33 -8.26
C PRO A 46 10.80 16.49 -6.97
N PHE A 47 11.99 16.42 -6.36
CA PHE A 47 12.20 15.74 -5.08
C PHE A 47 11.16 16.19 -4.04
N VAL A 48 10.36 15.27 -3.54
CA VAL A 48 9.45 15.55 -2.43
C VAL A 48 10.17 15.19 -1.15
N GLN A 49 10.58 16.21 -0.40
CA GLN A 49 11.12 16.05 0.95
C GLN A 49 9.99 15.62 1.89
N ILE A 50 9.86 14.32 2.14
CA ILE A 50 8.98 13.81 3.19
C ILE A 50 9.83 13.67 4.46
N SER A 51 9.70 14.63 5.36
CA SER A 51 10.29 14.58 6.71
C SER A 51 11.83 14.40 6.77
N GLY A 52 12.57 15.08 5.88
CA GLY A 52 14.04 15.19 5.95
C GLY A 52 14.84 14.03 5.33
N GLN A 53 14.19 13.04 4.74
CA GLN A 53 14.84 12.03 3.89
C GLN A 53 14.70 12.43 2.42
N MET A 54 15.83 12.50 1.70
CA MET A 54 15.84 12.72 0.25
C MET A 54 15.45 11.42 -0.46
N GLU A 55 14.15 11.23 -0.71
CA GLU A 55 13.70 10.17 -1.60
C GLU A 55 14.04 10.55 -3.04
N HIS A 56 14.77 9.68 -3.74
CA HIS A 56 15.06 9.90 -5.14
C HIS A 56 13.76 9.69 -5.92
N GLY A 57 13.15 10.74 -6.48
CA GLY A 57 11.99 10.58 -7.39
C GLY A 57 12.31 9.87 -8.72
N GLY A 58 13.38 9.06 -8.75
CA GLY A 58 14.05 8.60 -9.96
C GLY A 58 14.19 7.09 -10.09
N THR A 59 14.21 6.29 -9.02
CA THR A 59 14.36 4.83 -9.14
C THR A 59 13.00 4.12 -9.22
N LEU A 60 12.98 2.89 -9.75
CA LEU A 60 11.76 2.07 -9.81
C LEU A 60 11.24 1.69 -8.42
N LEU A 61 12.15 1.56 -7.45
CA LEU A 61 11.80 1.19 -6.08
C LEU A 61 11.06 2.34 -5.38
N ASP A 62 11.48 3.58 -5.64
CA ASP A 62 10.84 4.76 -5.06
C ASP A 62 9.39 4.91 -5.53
N LEU A 63 9.11 4.64 -6.81
CA LEU A 63 7.75 4.62 -7.35
C LEU A 63 6.86 3.55 -6.71
N LEU A 64 7.45 2.40 -6.34
CA LEU A 64 6.74 1.30 -5.70
C LEU A 64 6.51 1.50 -4.20
N THR A 65 7.26 2.39 -3.56
CA THR A 65 7.20 2.65 -2.10
C THR A 65 6.67 4.03 -1.73
N GLN A 66 6.08 4.73 -2.69
CA GLN A 66 5.50 6.06 -2.49
C GLN A 66 4.22 6.00 -1.63
N TRP A 67 3.74 7.15 -1.15
CA TRP A 67 2.52 7.31 -0.32
C TRP A 67 2.69 6.69 1.08
N ASP A 68 1.77 5.82 1.49
CA ASP A 68 1.79 5.17 2.80
C ASP A 68 3.02 4.29 3.03
N GLY A 69 3.67 3.83 1.94
CA GLY A 69 4.93 3.11 2.02
C GLY A 69 6.06 3.91 2.69
N VAL A 70 6.03 5.23 2.60
CA VAL A 70 7.01 6.12 3.26
C VAL A 70 6.75 6.15 4.77
N TRP A 71 5.49 6.28 5.19
CA TRP A 71 5.09 6.28 6.60
C TRP A 71 5.44 4.97 7.29
N TYR A 72 5.12 3.83 6.67
CA TYR A 72 5.46 2.52 7.23
C TYR A 72 6.97 2.29 7.37
N ARG A 73 7.78 2.76 6.40
CA ARG A 73 9.24 2.71 6.51
C ARG A 73 9.77 3.61 7.61
N MET A 74 9.24 4.83 7.73
CA MET A 74 9.62 5.75 8.79
C MET A 74 9.32 5.19 10.18
N VAL A 75 8.14 4.60 10.39
CA VAL A 75 7.78 3.92 11.64
C VAL A 75 8.68 2.70 11.88
N ALA A 76 9.01 1.92 10.85
CA ALA A 76 9.93 0.79 10.97
C ALA A 76 11.36 1.23 11.33
N GLN A 77 11.83 2.37 10.83
CA GLN A 77 13.17 2.89 11.15
C GLN A 77 13.20 3.52 12.55
N HIS A 78 12.32 4.48 12.83
CA HIS A 78 12.40 5.34 14.02
C HIS A 78 11.55 4.84 15.20
N GLY A 79 10.64 3.89 14.96
CA GLY A 79 9.71 3.41 15.98
C GLY A 79 8.51 4.33 16.21
N TYR A 80 7.56 3.85 17.01
CA TYR A 80 6.40 4.62 17.44
C TYR A 80 6.82 5.68 18.47
N GLY A 81 6.39 6.94 18.27
CA GLY A 81 6.66 8.05 19.20
C GLY A 81 7.89 8.90 18.87
N SER A 82 8.59 8.65 17.76
CA SER A 82 9.65 9.55 17.28
C SER A 82 9.07 10.89 16.81
N PRO A 83 9.66 12.04 17.19
CA PRO A 83 9.26 13.36 16.68
C PRO A 83 9.29 13.46 15.15
N SER A 84 10.11 12.63 14.50
CA SER A 84 10.26 12.56 13.05
C SER A 84 9.07 11.89 12.34
N VAL A 85 8.16 11.25 13.09
CA VAL A 85 7.00 10.50 12.54
C VAL A 85 5.70 10.91 13.27
N PRO A 86 5.20 12.14 13.03
CA PRO A 86 4.06 12.70 13.77
C PRO A 86 2.75 11.89 13.57
N LEU A 87 2.61 11.19 12.44
CA LEU A 87 1.45 10.35 12.12
C LEU A 87 1.61 8.87 12.53
N ALA A 88 2.68 8.50 13.24
CA ALA A 88 2.94 7.12 13.65
C ALA A 88 1.75 6.42 14.35
N PRO A 89 0.99 7.06 15.26
CA PRO A 89 -0.11 6.39 15.97
C PRO A 89 -1.29 5.96 15.10
N ALA A 90 -1.44 6.54 13.90
CA ALA A 90 -2.53 6.19 12.98
C ALA A 90 -2.33 4.84 12.27
N PHE A 91 -1.13 4.27 12.32
CA PHE A 91 -0.76 3.06 11.58
C PHE A 91 -0.70 1.83 12.47
N PHE A 92 -1.27 0.72 11.99
CA PHE A 92 -1.30 -0.55 12.72
C PHE A 92 0.11 -1.14 12.95
N PRO A 93 0.48 -1.55 14.18
CA PRO A 93 1.86 -1.90 14.55
C PRO A 93 2.39 -3.20 13.96
N PHE A 94 1.53 -4.12 13.56
CA PHE A 94 1.98 -5.41 13.03
C PHE A 94 2.82 -5.25 11.76
N TYR A 95 2.39 -4.40 10.83
CA TYR A 95 3.06 -4.26 9.55
C TYR A 95 4.48 -3.66 9.65
N PRO A 96 4.72 -2.55 10.39
CA PRO A 96 6.08 -2.06 10.68
C PRO A 96 6.98 -3.07 11.39
N VAL A 97 6.43 -3.91 12.28
CA VAL A 97 7.20 -4.95 12.96
C VAL A 97 7.67 -6.03 11.98
N LEU A 98 6.80 -6.46 11.06
CA LEU A 98 7.20 -7.39 10.00
C LEU A 98 8.31 -6.79 9.13
N ILE A 99 8.20 -5.50 8.76
CA ILE A 99 9.24 -4.81 8.01
C ILE A 99 10.56 -4.82 8.78
N ARG A 100 10.56 -4.52 10.08
CA ARG A 100 11.78 -4.56 10.91
C ARG A 100 12.44 -5.94 10.90
N ILE A 101 11.65 -7.00 11.05
CA ILE A 101 12.15 -8.38 11.04
C ILE A 101 12.81 -8.69 9.69
N VAL A 102 12.16 -8.36 8.58
CA VAL A 102 12.71 -8.62 7.24
C VAL A 102 13.91 -7.72 6.94
N ALA A 103 13.87 -6.46 7.37
CA ALA A 103 14.96 -5.51 7.22
C ALA A 103 16.20 -5.93 8.03
N PHE A 104 16.04 -6.68 9.13
CA PHE A 104 17.18 -7.25 9.84
C PHE A 104 18.02 -8.19 8.95
N PHE A 105 17.38 -8.96 8.07
CA PHE A 105 18.06 -9.88 7.15
C PHE A 105 18.57 -9.18 5.88
N ILE A 106 17.74 -8.33 5.27
CA ILE A 106 18.05 -7.69 3.98
C ILE A 106 18.94 -6.44 4.15
N ARG A 107 18.93 -5.84 5.35
CA ARG A 107 19.59 -4.58 5.71
C ARG A 107 19.12 -3.35 4.92
N ASP A 108 18.00 -3.49 4.21
CA ASP A 108 17.34 -2.43 3.44
C ASP A 108 15.84 -2.40 3.76
N TYR A 109 15.37 -1.28 4.32
CA TYR A 109 13.96 -1.09 4.71
C TYR A 109 13.02 -0.91 3.50
N GLN A 110 13.53 -0.41 2.37
CA GLN A 110 12.76 -0.20 1.15
C GLN A 110 12.49 -1.52 0.45
N VAL A 111 13.51 -2.38 0.34
CA VAL A 111 13.33 -3.73 -0.20
C VAL A 111 12.51 -4.58 0.76
N ALA A 112 12.75 -4.48 2.08
CA ALA A 112 11.99 -5.23 3.07
C ALA A 112 10.48 -4.92 3.04
N SER A 113 10.08 -3.65 2.91
CA SER A 113 8.67 -3.28 2.84
C SER A 113 7.98 -3.82 1.58
N LEU A 114 8.67 -3.82 0.44
CA LEU A 114 8.17 -4.44 -0.80
C LEU A 114 8.01 -5.95 -0.66
N VAL A 115 9.00 -6.63 -0.08
CA VAL A 115 8.93 -8.07 0.14
C VAL A 115 7.75 -8.42 1.05
N VAL A 116 7.62 -7.75 2.20
CA VAL A 116 6.51 -7.99 3.14
C VAL A 116 5.15 -7.74 2.48
N SER A 117 4.99 -6.64 1.74
CA SER A 117 3.76 -6.36 0.99
C SER A 117 3.41 -7.46 -0.02
N ASN A 118 4.39 -7.92 -0.79
CA ASN A 118 4.17 -8.96 -1.79
C ASN A 118 3.85 -10.31 -1.16
N CYS A 119 4.53 -10.68 -0.07
CA CYS A 119 4.22 -11.88 0.69
C CYS A 119 2.81 -11.83 1.27
N CYS A 120 2.41 -10.70 1.86
CA CYS A 120 1.07 -10.51 2.40
C CYS A 120 0.00 -10.65 1.32
N LEU A 121 0.22 -10.03 0.14
CA LEU A 121 -0.72 -10.17 -0.98
C LEU A 121 -0.82 -11.60 -1.48
N LEU A 122 0.30 -12.33 -1.58
CA LEU A 122 0.29 -13.73 -2.00
C LEU A 122 -0.47 -14.60 -1.00
N VAL A 123 -0.25 -14.40 0.30
CA VAL A 123 -0.98 -15.10 1.36
C VAL A 123 -2.47 -14.78 1.28
N ALA A 124 -2.84 -13.51 1.11
CA ALA A 124 -4.23 -13.10 0.95
C ALA A 124 -4.88 -13.75 -0.28
N ALA A 125 -4.17 -13.82 -1.41
CA ALA A 125 -4.65 -14.46 -2.64
C ALA A 125 -4.92 -15.97 -2.43
N VAL A 126 -4.03 -16.67 -1.73
CA VAL A 126 -4.20 -18.10 -1.42
C VAL A 126 -5.36 -18.33 -0.44
N VAL A 127 -5.44 -17.52 0.62
CA VAL A 127 -6.55 -17.61 1.60
C VAL A 127 -7.89 -17.30 0.93
N PHE A 128 -7.93 -16.29 0.06
CA PHE A 128 -9.12 -15.93 -0.70
C PHE A 128 -9.56 -17.06 -1.65
N ASP A 129 -8.62 -17.65 -2.37
CA ASP A 129 -8.90 -18.80 -3.24
C ASP A 129 -9.44 -20.01 -2.46
N ARG A 130 -8.88 -20.26 -1.26
CA ARG A 130 -9.34 -21.31 -0.33
C ARG A 130 -10.75 -21.03 0.20
N LEU A 131 -11.05 -19.79 0.54
CA LEU A 131 -12.38 -19.39 1.02
C LEU A 131 -13.43 -19.60 -0.07
N LEU A 132 -13.14 -19.18 -1.29
CA LEU A 132 -14.04 -19.36 -2.43
C LEU A 132 -14.22 -20.82 -2.82
N TRP A 133 -13.31 -21.71 -2.44
CA TRP A 133 -13.42 -23.13 -2.75
C TRP A 133 -14.54 -23.83 -1.97
N LEU A 134 -14.95 -23.25 -0.85
CA LEU A 134 -16.03 -23.79 -0.02
C LEU A 134 -17.39 -23.67 -0.70
N ASP A 135 -17.64 -22.56 -1.41
CA ASP A 135 -18.97 -22.21 -1.91
C ASP A 135 -19.07 -22.12 -3.44
N TYR A 136 -17.94 -22.00 -4.16
CA TYR A 136 -17.94 -21.68 -5.60
C TYR A 136 -17.16 -22.65 -6.48
N LYS A 137 -17.64 -22.76 -7.73
CA LYS A 137 -16.98 -23.54 -8.79
C LYS A 137 -15.67 -22.89 -9.25
N GLU A 138 -14.79 -23.70 -9.82
CA GLU A 138 -13.44 -23.32 -10.30
C GLU A 138 -13.43 -22.07 -11.20
N THR A 139 -14.41 -21.92 -12.11
CA THR A 139 -14.47 -20.79 -13.03
C THR A 139 -14.73 -19.47 -12.32
N THR A 140 -15.63 -19.46 -11.33
CA THR A 140 -15.94 -18.28 -10.53
C THR A 140 -14.76 -17.89 -9.64
N ARG A 141 -14.07 -18.88 -9.06
CA ARG A 141 -12.83 -18.68 -8.29
C ARG A 141 -11.77 -17.92 -9.07
N ARG A 142 -11.45 -18.39 -10.28
CA ARG A 142 -10.42 -17.77 -11.12
C ARG A 142 -10.78 -16.33 -11.51
N ARG A 143 -12.05 -16.08 -11.84
CA ARG A 143 -12.53 -14.72 -12.16
C ARG A 143 -12.44 -13.80 -10.95
N ALA A 144 -12.87 -14.24 -9.78
CA ALA A 144 -12.76 -13.47 -8.55
C ALA A 144 -11.29 -13.15 -8.21
N LEU A 145 -10.39 -14.11 -8.39
CA LEU A 145 -8.95 -13.91 -8.18
C LEU A 145 -8.34 -12.92 -9.17
N MET A 146 -8.75 -12.98 -10.44
CA MET A 146 -8.38 -11.97 -11.45
C MET A 146 -8.87 -10.59 -11.04
N PHE A 147 -10.13 -10.46 -10.60
CA PHE A 147 -10.65 -9.18 -10.11
C PHE A 147 -9.92 -8.67 -8.88
N LEU A 148 -9.48 -9.55 -7.98
CA LEU A 148 -8.67 -9.16 -6.82
C LEU A 148 -7.28 -8.65 -7.24
N MET A 149 -6.61 -9.34 -8.17
CA MET A 149 -5.24 -9.01 -8.59
C MET A 149 -5.14 -7.82 -9.56
N PHE A 150 -6.17 -7.59 -10.38
CA PHE A 150 -6.24 -6.50 -11.36
C PHE A 150 -7.18 -5.37 -10.92
N ASN A 151 -7.52 -5.31 -9.63
CA ASN A 151 -8.44 -4.31 -9.11
C ASN A 151 -7.87 -2.88 -9.25
N PRO A 152 -8.54 -1.96 -9.99
CA PRO A 152 -8.08 -0.57 -10.16
C PRO A 152 -8.46 0.37 -9.00
N VAL A 153 -9.13 -0.11 -7.94
CA VAL A 153 -9.82 0.74 -6.94
C VAL A 153 -8.87 1.58 -6.06
N SER A 154 -7.56 1.40 -6.12
CA SER A 154 -6.62 2.28 -5.39
C SER A 154 -6.47 3.69 -5.97
N PHE A 155 -6.95 3.98 -7.18
CA PHE A 155 -6.78 5.32 -7.79
C PHE A 155 -7.82 6.38 -7.35
N PHE A 156 -8.91 6.00 -6.67
CA PHE A 156 -10.08 6.87 -6.52
C PHE A 156 -10.26 7.58 -5.16
N PHE A 157 -9.34 7.45 -4.21
CA PHE A 157 -9.45 8.14 -2.91
C PHE A 157 -8.54 9.36 -2.62
N PRO A 158 -7.92 10.05 -3.59
CA PRO A 158 -7.53 11.43 -3.36
C PRO A 158 -8.77 12.31 -3.58
N ALA A 159 -9.53 12.56 -2.51
CA ALA A 159 -10.36 13.75 -2.44
C ALA A 159 -9.47 14.91 -1.97
N PRO A 160 -8.99 15.80 -2.86
CA PRO A 160 -8.53 17.09 -2.39
C PRO A 160 -9.78 17.83 -1.92
N THR A 161 -10.05 17.86 -0.62
CA THR A 161 -10.94 18.90 -0.08
C THR A 161 -10.18 20.22 -0.20
N PRO A 162 -10.57 21.15 -1.09
CA PRO A 162 -9.98 22.47 -1.09
C PRO A 162 -10.65 23.22 0.05
N SER A 163 -10.03 23.22 1.22
CA SER A 163 -10.30 24.26 2.21
C SER A 163 -8.99 24.71 2.84
N GLN A 164 -8.19 25.40 2.02
CA GLN A 164 -7.50 26.56 2.59
C GLN A 164 -8.58 27.64 2.80
N PRO A 165 -8.87 28.09 4.03
CA PRO A 165 -9.42 29.41 4.20
C PRO A 165 -8.25 30.37 4.05
N SER A 166 -7.88 30.70 2.81
CA SER A 166 -7.11 31.91 2.56
C SER A 166 -8.00 33.07 3.01
N SER A 167 -7.65 33.62 4.18
CA SER A 167 -8.10 34.87 4.77
C SER A 167 -8.68 35.83 3.73
N CYS A 168 -10.00 35.76 3.57
CA CYS A 168 -10.77 36.69 2.76
C CYS A 168 -10.92 37.96 3.60
N SER A 169 -9.92 38.85 3.56
CA SER A 169 -10.05 40.21 4.07
C SER A 169 -10.97 40.98 3.13
N ARG A 170 -12.28 40.82 3.30
CA ARG A 170 -13.26 41.69 2.64
C ARG A 170 -14.50 41.85 3.53
N SER A 171 -14.63 43.08 4.04
CA SER A 171 -15.85 43.72 4.53
C SER A 171 -16.62 43.03 5.66
N ALA A 172 -16.38 43.49 6.89
CA ALA A 172 -17.32 43.32 8.00
C ALA A 172 -18.53 44.25 7.80
N PRO A 173 -19.78 43.75 7.83
CA PRO A 173 -20.96 44.58 8.01
C PRO A 173 -21.27 44.72 9.51
N PHE A 174 -21.31 45.98 9.96
CA PHE A 174 -22.53 46.62 10.45
C PHE A 174 -23.47 45.72 11.30
N TRP A 175 -23.51 46.01 12.62
CA TRP A 175 -24.47 45.57 13.66
C TRP A 175 -24.23 44.26 14.42
N ARG A 176 -23.70 44.40 15.65
CA ARG A 176 -24.48 44.23 16.91
C ARG A 176 -23.56 44.29 18.13
N ARG A 177 -23.69 45.34 18.94
CA ARG A 177 -24.21 45.23 20.32
C ARG A 177 -24.36 46.64 20.90
N GLY A 178 -25.60 47.08 21.07
CA GLY A 178 -25.93 48.11 22.05
C GLY A 178 -26.05 47.46 23.42
N SER A 179 -25.40 48.08 24.41
CA SER A 179 -25.70 48.03 25.84
C SER A 179 -24.83 49.11 26.48
N VAL A 180 -25.28 50.37 26.55
CA VAL A 180 -25.80 51.05 27.76
C VAL A 180 -25.08 50.72 29.08
N ASP A 181 -24.85 51.80 29.82
CA ASP A 181 -24.45 51.96 31.24
C ASP A 181 -22.93 51.92 31.52
N GLY A 182 -22.29 52.89 32.18
CA GLY A 182 -22.74 54.12 32.83
C GLY A 182 -21.54 54.79 33.54
N PHE A 183 -21.59 56.13 33.65
CA PHE A 183 -20.79 57.07 34.44
C PHE A 183 -19.25 57.07 34.37
#